data_AF-A0AAJ3DLS8-F1
#
_entry.id   AF-A0AAJ3DLS8-F1
#
_cell.length_a   1.000
_cell.length_b   1.000
_cell.length_c   1.000
_cell.angle_alpha   90.00
_cell.angle_beta   90.00
_cell.angle_gamma   90.00
#
_symmetry.space_group_name_H-M   'P 1'
#
loop_
_entity.id
_entity.type
_entity.pdbx_description
1 polymer ?
#
loop_
_entity_poly.entity_id
_entity_poly.type
_entity_poly.pdbx_seq_one_letter_code
_entity_poly.pdbx_strand_id
1 'polypeptide(L)'
;MFQRWRAVGVLAVALFVVNVVARLVIRFAYPDDDTASGRVSLVMFLVIGLILAGTAFRWGADRPAGHWTGDLAVAVVVALALTVFVGPLLVGENPFDGGAGLFFAQIWLYLAATVAGVLVGYLTLTALGRDHRSRQLKRYAELKAAKPRKIVRR
;
A
#
# COMPACT_ATOMS: atom_id res chain seq x y z
N MET A 1 -8.44 -19.71 -0.82
CA MET A 1 -7.16 -19.15 -1.33
C MET A 1 -7.35 -18.18 -2.50
N PHE A 2 -8.20 -18.49 -3.48
CA PHE A 2 -8.47 -17.61 -4.63
C PHE A 2 -8.86 -16.17 -4.26
N GLN A 3 -9.71 -15.96 -3.25
CA GLN A 3 -10.11 -14.61 -2.82
C GLN A 3 -8.92 -13.75 -2.34
N ARG A 4 -7.90 -14.37 -1.72
CA ARG A 4 -6.71 -13.68 -1.19
C ARG A 4 -5.83 -13.20 -2.33
N TRP A 5 -5.48 -14.11 -3.25
CA TRP A 5 -4.71 -13.79 -4.45
C TRP A 5 -5.44 -12.83 -5.40
N ARG A 6 -6.77 -12.90 -5.46
CA ARG A 6 -7.56 -11.93 -6.22
C ARG A 6 -7.45 -10.52 -5.63
N ALA A 7 -7.47 -10.38 -4.30
CA ALA A 7 -7.30 -9.08 -3.65
C ALA A 7 -5.89 -8.52 -3.86
N VAL A 8 -4.86 -9.37 -3.73
CA VAL A 8 -3.45 -9.01 -4.03
C VAL A 8 -3.29 -8.58 -5.49
N GLY A 9 -3.85 -9.36 -6.42
CA GLY A 9 -3.81 -9.05 -7.85
C GLY A 9 -4.53 -7.74 -8.19
N VAL A 10 -5.72 -7.50 -7.62
CA VAL A 10 -6.46 -6.24 -7.79
C VAL A 10 -5.67 -5.06 -7.25
N LEU A 11 -5.04 -5.19 -6.08
CA LEU A 11 -4.18 -4.14 -5.52
C LEU A 11 -2.99 -3.85 -6.44
N ALA A 12 -2.29 -4.89 -6.91
CA ALA A 12 -1.16 -4.75 -7.80
C ALA A 12 -1.55 -4.06 -9.12
N VAL A 13 -2.68 -4.47 -9.72
CA VAL A 13 -3.24 -3.85 -10.93
C VAL A 13 -3.64 -2.41 -10.67
N ALA A 14 -4.31 -2.11 -9.56
CA ALA A 14 -4.71 -0.73 -9.23
C ALA A 14 -3.49 0.19 -9.09
N LEU A 15 -2.45 -0.26 -8.38
CA LEU A 15 -1.20 0.46 -8.24
C LEU A 15 -0.51 0.66 -9.59
N PHE A 16 -0.48 -0.36 -10.44
CA PHE A 16 0.10 -0.27 -11.78
C PHE A 16 -0.69 0.71 -12.68
N VAL A 17 -2.03 0.65 -12.66
CA VAL A 17 -2.88 1.56 -13.45
C VAL A 17 -2.63 3.02 -13.08
N VAL A 18 -2.47 3.33 -11.79
CA VAL A 18 -2.11 4.70 -11.35
C VAL A 18 -0.79 5.17 -11.99
N ASN A 19 0.21 4.28 -12.08
CA ASN A 19 1.48 4.60 -12.72
C ASN A 19 1.32 4.83 -14.22
N VAL A 20 0.57 3.96 -14.91
CA VAL A 20 0.32 4.08 -16.35
C VAL A 20 -0.41 5.38 -16.66
N VAL A 21 -1.47 5.70 -15.90
CA VAL A 21 -2.24 6.95 -16.10
C VAL A 21 -1.34 8.17 -15.89
N ALA A 22 -0.54 8.21 -14.83
CA ALA A 22 0.40 9.31 -14.61
C ALA A 22 1.37 9.48 -15.78
N ARG A 23 1.91 8.36 -16.30
CA ARG A 23 2.84 8.36 -17.44
C ARG A 23 2.18 8.89 -18.71
N LEU A 24 0.95 8.47 -18.99
CA LEU A 24 0.17 8.96 -20.13
C LEU A 24 -0.14 10.46 -19.98
N VAL A 25 -0.53 10.91 -18.78
CA VAL A 25 -0.79 12.33 -18.51
C VAL A 25 0.46 13.16 -18.74
N ILE A 26 1.61 12.74 -18.23
CA ILE A 26 2.88 13.45 -18.44
C ILE A 26 3.20 13.50 -19.94
N ARG A 27 3.12 12.35 -20.64
CA ARG A 27 3.47 12.28 -22.06
C ARG A 27 2.57 13.11 -22.96
N PHE A 28 1.26 13.12 -22.72
CA PHE A 28 0.29 13.77 -23.62
C PHE A 28 -0.06 15.21 -23.23
N ALA A 29 -0.08 15.53 -21.93
CA ALA A 29 -0.48 16.85 -21.46
C ALA A 29 0.73 17.78 -21.19
N TYR A 30 1.91 17.21 -20.91
CA TYR A 30 3.09 17.98 -20.49
C TYR A 30 4.41 17.46 -21.11
N PRO A 31 4.51 17.34 -22.45
CA PRO A 31 5.69 16.74 -23.09
C PRO A 31 7.00 17.51 -22.85
N ASP A 32 6.95 18.84 -22.64
CA ASP A 32 8.13 19.71 -22.48
C ASP A 32 8.10 20.54 -21.18
N ASP A 33 7.27 20.17 -20.19
CA ASP A 33 7.15 20.88 -18.91
C ASP A 33 7.59 19.99 -17.73
N ASP A 34 8.86 20.08 -17.38
CA ASP A 34 9.47 19.36 -16.27
C ASP A 34 8.81 19.69 -14.92
N THR A 35 8.31 20.91 -14.76
CA THR A 35 7.67 21.33 -13.50
C THR A 35 6.32 20.67 -13.34
N ALA A 36 5.51 20.64 -14.42
CA ALA A 36 4.23 19.94 -14.43
C ALA A 36 4.42 18.42 -14.29
N SER A 37 5.41 17.84 -14.98
CA SER A 37 5.78 16.43 -14.87
C SER A 37 6.12 16.03 -13.43
N GLY A 38 6.91 16.85 -12.74
CA GLY A 38 7.24 16.67 -11.32
C GLY A 38 6.00 16.70 -10.41
N ARG A 39 5.07 17.63 -10.64
CA ARG A 39 3.81 17.72 -9.86
C ARG A 39 2.91 16.50 -10.08
N VAL A 40 2.77 16.04 -11.33
CA VAL A 40 1.98 14.83 -11.63
C VAL A 40 2.59 13.61 -10.95
N SER A 41 3.91 13.47 -10.95
CA SER A 41 4.62 12.40 -10.24
C SER A 41 4.39 12.46 -8.73
N LEU A 42 4.42 13.66 -8.13
CA LEU A 42 4.09 13.83 -6.70
C LEU A 42 2.65 13.41 -6.38
N VAL A 43 1.69 13.83 -7.20
CA VAL A 43 0.28 13.44 -7.05
C VAL A 43 0.12 11.92 -7.19
N MET A 44 0.81 11.31 -8.15
CA MET A 44 0.84 9.85 -8.33
C MET A 44 1.32 9.13 -7.07
N PHE A 45 2.46 9.54 -6.49
CA PHE A 45 2.97 8.94 -5.26
C PHE A 45 2.04 9.15 -4.07
N LEU A 46 1.38 10.31 -3.99
CA LEU A 46 0.38 10.59 -2.96
C LEU A 46 -0.82 9.64 -3.10
N VAL A 47 -1.34 9.45 -4.31
CA VAL A 47 -2.46 8.53 -4.59
C VAL A 47 -2.08 7.09 -4.24
N ILE A 48 -0.88 6.64 -4.60
CA ILE A 48 -0.36 5.31 -4.22
C ILE A 48 -0.31 5.17 -2.70
N GLY A 49 0.23 6.17 -2.01
CA GLY A 49 0.29 6.20 -0.54
C GLY A 49 -1.10 6.11 0.09
N LEU A 50 -2.10 6.80 -0.45
CA LEU A 50 -3.49 6.75 0.03
C LEU A 50 -4.14 5.38 -0.19
N ILE A 51 -3.94 4.76 -1.36
CA ILE A 51 -4.43 3.41 -1.65
C ILE A 51 -3.85 2.41 -0.65
N LEU A 52 -2.55 2.49 -0.40
CA LEU A 52 -1.85 1.62 0.56
C LEU A 52 -2.29 1.90 1.99
N ALA A 53 -2.46 3.15 2.40
CA ALA A 53 -2.97 3.52 3.72
C ALA A 53 -4.37 2.96 3.96
N GLY A 54 -5.29 3.14 3.00
CA GLY A 54 -6.65 2.60 3.07
C GLY A 54 -6.67 1.07 3.11
N THR A 55 -5.79 0.43 2.34
CA THR A 55 -5.67 -1.03 2.32
C THR A 55 -5.09 -1.58 3.62
N ALA A 56 -4.01 -0.99 4.13
CA ALA A 56 -3.40 -1.34 5.41
C ALA A 56 -4.38 -1.15 6.57
N PHE A 57 -5.14 -0.05 6.55
CA PHE A 57 -6.20 0.21 7.52
C PHE A 57 -7.31 -0.85 7.45
N ARG A 58 -7.80 -1.18 6.25
CA ARG A 58 -8.89 -2.15 6.10
C ARG A 58 -8.43 -3.57 6.47
N TRP A 59 -7.27 -4.00 6.00
CA TRP A 59 -6.77 -5.36 6.23
C TRP A 59 -6.24 -5.55 7.66
N GLY A 60 -5.60 -4.53 8.24
CA GLY A 60 -5.15 -4.56 9.62
C GLY A 60 -6.28 -4.58 10.64
N ALA A 61 -7.49 -4.17 10.25
CA ALA A 61 -8.66 -4.20 11.14
C ALA A 61 -9.21 -5.61 11.32
N ASP A 62 -9.03 -6.47 10.30
CA ASP A 62 -9.66 -7.79 10.21
C ASP A 62 -8.65 -8.93 10.41
N ARG A 63 -7.34 -8.69 10.22
CA ARG A 63 -6.32 -9.75 10.19
C ARG A 63 -5.06 -9.38 10.99
N PRO A 64 -4.36 -10.39 11.57
CA PRO A 64 -3.07 -10.16 12.23
C PRO A 64 -2.01 -9.64 11.26
N ALA A 65 -1.13 -8.76 11.77
CA ALA A 65 -0.12 -8.04 11.00
C ALA A 65 0.72 -8.95 10.09
N GLY A 66 1.23 -10.06 10.61
CA GLY A 66 2.13 -10.96 9.86
C GLY A 66 1.54 -11.57 8.59
N HIS A 67 0.21 -11.65 8.46
CA HIS A 67 -0.42 -12.17 7.24
C HIS A 67 -0.67 -11.10 6.19
N TRP A 68 -1.17 -9.92 6.58
CA TRP A 68 -1.54 -8.89 5.59
C TRP A 68 -0.33 -8.11 5.08
N THR A 69 0.73 -7.98 5.88
CA THR A 69 1.97 -7.30 5.45
C THR A 69 2.67 -8.07 4.33
N GLY A 70 2.69 -9.40 4.39
CA GLY A 70 3.25 -10.26 3.34
C GLY A 70 2.47 -10.16 2.02
N ASP A 71 1.14 -10.26 2.09
CA ASP A 71 0.27 -10.10 0.91
C ASP A 71 0.44 -8.71 0.27
N LEU A 72 0.58 -7.65 1.09
CA LEU A 72 0.78 -6.28 0.63
C LEU A 72 2.18 -6.09 0.03
N ALA A 73 3.22 -6.66 0.63
CA ALA A 73 4.57 -6.64 0.09
C ALA A 73 4.64 -7.31 -1.29
N VAL A 74 3.98 -8.45 -1.47
CA VAL A 74 3.88 -9.13 -2.77
C VAL A 74 3.18 -8.24 -3.79
N ALA A 75 2.06 -7.61 -3.44
CA ALA A 75 1.35 -6.72 -4.36
C ALA A 75 2.21 -5.53 -4.81
N VAL A 76 2.93 -4.91 -3.86
CA VAL A 76 3.85 -3.79 -4.11
C VAL A 76 4.99 -4.22 -5.04
N VAL A 77 5.64 -5.36 -4.78
CA VAL A 77 6.74 -5.86 -5.61
C VAL A 77 6.27 -6.15 -7.03
N VAL A 78 5.11 -6.79 -7.19
CA VAL A 78 4.52 -7.07 -8.51
C VAL A 78 4.18 -5.76 -9.22
N ALA A 79 3.53 -4.80 -8.55
CA ALA A 79 3.19 -3.52 -9.13
C ALA A 79 4.43 -2.72 -9.55
N LEU A 80 5.49 -2.75 -8.73
CA LEU A 80 6.76 -2.09 -9.02
C LEU A 80 7.44 -2.75 -10.23
N ALA A 81 7.49 -4.07 -10.30
CA ALA A 81 8.01 -4.79 -11.45
C ALA A 81 7.24 -4.44 -12.74
N LEU A 82 5.90 -4.45 -12.70
CA LEU A 82 5.08 -4.04 -13.83
C LEU A 82 5.34 -2.58 -14.21
N THR A 83 5.42 -1.68 -13.24
CA THR A 83 5.67 -0.25 -13.48
C THR A 83 7.00 -0.02 -14.17
N VAL A 84 8.04 -0.73 -13.73
CA VAL A 84 9.41 -0.56 -14.23
C VAL A 84 9.59 -1.20 -15.60
N PHE A 85 9.05 -2.40 -15.83
CA PHE A 85 9.29 -3.15 -17.07
C PHE A 85 8.20 -2.95 -18.12
N VAL A 86 6.93 -2.85 -17.71
CA VAL A 86 5.78 -2.75 -18.61
C VAL A 86 5.38 -1.29 -18.84
N GLY A 87 5.49 -0.44 -17.82
CA GLY A 87 5.11 0.97 -17.89
C GLY A 87 5.76 1.73 -19.07
N PRO A 88 7.09 1.65 -19.28
CA PRO A 88 7.76 2.31 -20.39
C PRO A 88 7.32 1.79 -21.76
N LEU A 89 7.14 0.48 -21.89
CA LEU A 89 6.70 -0.16 -23.13
C LEU A 89 5.30 0.32 -23.58
N LEU A 90 4.42 0.65 -22.64
CA LEU A 90 3.07 1.17 -22.93
C LEU A 90 3.08 2.60 -23.50
N VAL A 91 4.17 3.33 -23.30
CA VAL A 91 4.32 4.73 -23.75
C VAL A 91 5.31 4.82 -24.94
N GLY A 92 5.87 3.68 -25.37
CA GLY A 92 6.81 3.61 -26.49
C GLY A 92 8.24 4.04 -26.15
N GLU A 93 8.61 4.05 -24.87
CA GLU A 93 9.94 4.44 -24.39
C GLU A 93 10.70 3.22 -23.86
N ASN A 94 12.04 3.22 -23.93
CA ASN A 94 12.81 2.21 -23.23
C ASN A 94 12.87 2.52 -21.72
N PRO A 95 12.86 1.50 -20.86
CA PRO A 95 12.99 1.66 -19.40
C PRO A 95 14.29 2.34 -18.96
N PHE A 96 15.26 2.49 -19.86
CA PHE A 96 16.58 3.07 -19.59
C PHE A 96 16.84 4.40 -20.33
N ASP A 97 15.88 4.92 -21.11
CA ASP A 97 16.09 6.14 -21.92
C ASP A 97 16.34 7.39 -21.06
N GLY A 98 15.74 7.46 -19.86
CA GLY A 98 15.98 8.54 -18.89
C GLY A 98 17.28 8.40 -18.08
N GLY A 99 18.08 7.37 -18.34
CA GLY A 99 19.29 7.06 -17.59
C GLY A 99 19.04 6.30 -16.28
N ALA A 100 20.06 5.55 -15.84
CA ALA A 100 19.97 4.69 -14.66
C ALA A 100 19.63 5.46 -13.37
N GLY A 101 20.05 6.73 -13.26
CA GLY A 101 19.73 7.56 -12.10
C GLY A 101 18.24 7.77 -11.89
N LEU A 102 17.49 8.10 -12.95
CA LEU A 102 16.04 8.30 -12.87
C LEU A 102 15.30 6.99 -12.58
N PHE A 103 15.77 5.89 -13.17
CA PHE A 103 15.26 4.54 -12.90
C PHE A 103 15.35 4.19 -11.39
N PHE A 104 16.51 4.34 -10.78
CA PHE A 104 16.68 4.04 -9.35
C PHE A 104 15.97 5.05 -8.45
N ALA A 105 15.94 6.33 -8.83
CA ALA A 105 15.19 7.34 -8.10
C ALA A 105 13.69 7.01 -8.05
N GLN A 106 13.11 6.56 -9.16
CA GLN A 106 11.71 6.15 -9.21
C GLN A 106 11.43 4.96 -8.29
N ILE A 107 12.30 3.94 -8.28
CA ILE A 107 12.19 2.79 -7.37
C ILE A 107 12.22 3.27 -5.91
N TRP A 108 13.18 4.13 -5.55
CA TRP A 108 13.32 4.61 -4.18
C TRP A 108 12.13 5.46 -3.72
N LEU A 109 11.63 6.35 -4.58
CA LEU A 109 10.45 7.15 -4.31
C LEU A 109 9.19 6.30 -4.15
N TYR A 110 9.03 5.27 -4.99
CA TYR A 110 7.92 4.33 -4.87
C TYR A 110 7.96 3.57 -3.54
N LEU A 111 9.14 3.05 -3.17
CA LEU A 111 9.33 2.37 -1.90
C LEU A 111 9.10 3.31 -0.70
N ALA A 112 9.58 4.54 -0.77
CA ALA A 112 9.35 5.54 0.27
C ALA A 112 7.86 5.87 0.43
N ALA A 113 7.14 6.10 -0.68
CA ALA A 113 5.70 6.32 -0.68
C ALA A 113 4.93 5.11 -0.13
N THR A 114 5.40 3.91 -0.46
CA THR A 114 4.84 2.65 0.05
C THR A 114 4.96 2.56 1.56
N VAL A 115 6.18 2.73 2.09
CA VAL A 115 6.45 2.68 3.52
C VAL A 115 5.64 3.75 4.25
N ALA A 116 5.63 4.99 3.74
CA ALA A 116 4.87 6.08 4.31
C ALA A 116 3.36 5.79 4.35
N GLY A 117 2.78 5.35 3.23
CA GLY A 117 1.35 5.03 3.14
C GLY A 117 0.94 3.90 4.09
N VAL A 118 1.72 2.82 4.12
CA VAL A 118 1.46 1.68 5.02
C VAL A 118 1.57 2.09 6.48
N LEU A 119 2.59 2.86 6.85
CA LEU A 119 2.76 3.37 8.22
C LEU A 119 1.61 4.27 8.62
N VAL A 120 1.19 5.20 7.76
CA VAL A 120 0.04 6.07 8.03
C VAL A 120 -1.21 5.23 8.28
N GLY A 121 -1.53 4.29 7.39
CA GLY A 121 -2.70 3.42 7.56
C GLY A 121 -2.66 2.60 8.85
N TYR A 122 -1.51 2.05 9.18
CA TYR A 122 -1.31 1.25 10.40
C TYR A 122 -1.36 2.10 11.69
N LEU A 123 -0.75 3.29 11.69
CA LEU A 123 -0.79 4.20 12.83
C LEU A 123 -2.20 4.73 13.05
N THR A 124 -2.93 5.10 12.00
CA THR A 124 -4.35 5.50 12.11
C THR A 124 -5.20 4.39 12.70
N LEU A 125 -4.95 3.14 12.31
CA LEU A 125 -5.63 1.98 12.85
C LEU A 125 -5.36 1.76 14.35
N THR A 126 -4.10 1.95 14.73
CA THR A 126 -3.62 1.81 16.11
C THR A 126 -4.18 2.93 16.98
N ALA A 127 -4.15 4.17 16.50
CA ALA A 127 -4.69 5.35 17.17
C ALA A 127 -6.22 5.26 17.40
N LEU A 128 -6.96 4.68 16.44
CA LEU A 128 -8.39 4.43 16.57
C LEU A 128 -8.74 3.23 17.48
N GLY A 129 -7.74 2.54 18.05
CA GLY A 129 -7.94 1.37 18.92
C GLY A 129 -8.61 0.19 18.20
N ARG A 130 -8.68 0.22 16.86
CA ARG A 130 -9.29 -0.83 16.05
C ARG A 130 -8.34 -2.00 15.78
N ASP A 131 -7.11 -1.93 16.26
CA ASP A 131 -6.14 -3.01 16.18
C ASP A 131 -6.74 -4.32 16.71
N HIS A 132 -6.56 -5.38 15.92
CA HIS A 132 -6.97 -6.73 16.22
C HIS A 132 -6.45 -7.16 17.60
N ARG A 133 -5.22 -6.76 17.96
CA ARG A 133 -4.63 -7.05 19.27
C ARG A 133 -5.37 -6.37 20.43
N SER A 134 -5.74 -5.09 20.26
CA SER A 134 -6.53 -4.34 21.26
C SER A 134 -7.93 -4.91 21.43
N ARG A 135 -8.58 -5.36 20.34
CA ARG A 135 -9.88 -6.03 20.40
C ARG A 135 -9.80 -7.42 21.04
N GLN A 136 -8.76 -8.20 20.75
CA GLN A 136 -8.54 -9.48 21.42
C GLN A 136 -8.33 -9.29 22.92
N LEU A 137 -7.49 -8.35 23.34
CA LEU A 137 -7.26 -8.06 24.75
C LEU A 137 -8.52 -7.58 25.47
N LYS A 138 -9.32 -6.72 24.82
CA LYS A 138 -10.61 -6.26 25.37
C LYS A 138 -11.60 -7.42 25.53
N ARG A 139 -11.72 -8.31 24.54
CA ARG A 139 -12.56 -9.52 24.64
C ARG A 139 -12.06 -10.47 25.74
N TYR A 140 -10.74 -10.65 25.88
CA TYR A 140 -10.18 -11.44 26.99
C TYR A 140 -10.48 -10.83 28.36
N ALA A 141 -10.43 -9.50 28.49
CA ALA A 141 -10.80 -8.81 29.71
C ALA A 141 -12.30 -8.95 30.03
N GLU A 142 -13.18 -8.80 29.04
CA GLU A 142 -14.62 -9.00 29.19
C GLU A 142 -14.95 -10.45 29.57
N LEU A 143 -14.31 -11.45 28.95
CA LEU A 143 -14.46 -12.86 29.29
C LEU A 143 -13.95 -13.20 30.70
N LYS A 144 -12.84 -12.58 31.14
CA LYS A 144 -12.34 -12.73 32.51
C LYS A 144 -13.25 -12.06 33.54
N ALA A 145 -13.83 -10.90 33.21
CA ALA A 145 -14.72 -10.16 34.08
C ALA A 145 -16.11 -10.82 34.20
N ALA A 146 -16.61 -11.42 33.12
CA ALA A 146 -17.89 -12.13 33.10
C ALA A 146 -17.84 -13.51 33.79
N LYS A 147 -16.64 -14.05 34.07
CA LYS A 147 -16.51 -15.35 34.73
C LYS A 147 -16.82 -15.19 36.23
N PRO A 148 -17.88 -15.83 36.76
CA PRO A 148 -18.22 -15.72 38.17
C PRO A 148 -17.05 -16.26 39.01
N ARG A 149 -16.54 -15.42 39.92
CA ARG A 149 -15.50 -15.82 40.89
C ARG A 149 -16.09 -16.94 41.76
N LYS A 150 -15.49 -18.13 41.70
CA LYS A 150 -15.79 -19.21 42.67
C LYS A 150 -15.37 -18.70 44.05
N ILE A 151 -16.34 -18.43 44.90
CA ILE A 151 -16.13 -18.14 46.32
C ILE A 151 -15.68 -19.46 46.95
N VAL A 152 -14.40 -19.55 47.30
CA VAL A 152 -13.87 -20.67 48.09
C VAL A 152 -14.32 -20.42 49.52
N ARG A 153 -15.30 -21.21 50.00
CA ARG A 153 -15.63 -21.26 51.43
C ARG A 153 -14.43 -21.86 52.17
N ARG A 154 -13.88 -21.09 53.11
CA ARG A 154 -12.95 -21.59 54.13
C ARG A 154 -13.72 -22.34 55.20
#